data_AF-A0A2E8LG38-F1
#
_entry.id   AF-A0A2E8LG38-F1
#
_cell.length_a   1.000
_cell.length_b   1.000
_cell.length_c   1.000
_cell.angle_alpha   90.00
_cell.angle_beta   90.00
_cell.angle_gamma   90.00
#
_symmetry.space_group_name_H-M   'P 1'
#
loop_
_entity.id
_entity.type
_entity.pdbx_description
1 polymer ?
#
loop_
_entity_poly.entity_id
_entity_poly.type
_entity_poly.pdbx_seq_one_letter_code
_entity_poly.pdbx_strand_id
1 'polypeptide(L)'
;MPAPLGVWIRPLGLRGCRASPTLVPSFVPSRPSGPKQLPKPLPSSPNWPLRLPSSPPSRSPTLPDVALQSPSPRTGVVRRLLAVAVLSLLAAACTVSVASVATVPDREHGEPNAIVERVVDGDTIVVDIDGNRERVRLLGIDTPESVAVNRPEQCYGRESTTYLAALLPKGTEVTRVHDIESRDQYDRLLAYVVRSSDQLFVYLDLLERSYAGVMICEPNSFYRRLFEDAENDAFRAGIGLWGVCSGPDVPLG
;
A
#
# COMPACT_ATOMS: atom_id res chain seq x y z
N MET A 1 4.59 -15.12 18.77
CA MET A 1 5.67 -14.13 18.87
C MET A 1 5.02 -12.76 18.76
N PRO A 2 5.25 -11.80 19.68
CA PRO A 2 4.74 -10.45 19.49
C PRO A 2 5.42 -9.83 18.25
N ALA A 3 4.64 -9.14 17.41
CA ALA A 3 5.17 -8.41 16.26
C ALA A 3 6.15 -7.30 16.72
N PRO A 4 7.18 -6.97 15.93
CA PRO A 4 8.09 -5.88 16.26
C PRO A 4 7.33 -4.54 16.34
N LEU A 5 7.81 -3.64 17.18
CA LEU A 5 7.27 -2.29 17.35
C LEU A 5 7.19 -1.58 15.98
N GLY A 6 5.98 -1.19 15.57
CA GLY A 6 5.73 -0.47 14.30
C GLY A 6 4.94 -1.23 13.24
N VAL A 7 4.54 -2.48 13.50
CA VAL A 7 3.60 -3.22 12.63
C VAL A 7 2.17 -2.85 13.02
N TRP A 8 1.42 -2.29 12.08
CA TRP A 8 -0.02 -2.09 12.26
C TRP A 8 -0.71 -3.42 11.99
N ILE A 9 -1.53 -3.87 12.94
CA ILE A 9 -2.33 -5.09 12.80
C ILE A 9 -3.78 -4.66 12.95
N ARG A 10 -4.59 -4.76 11.89
CA ARG A 10 -6.05 -4.63 12.05
C ARG A 10 -6.51 -5.63 13.08
N PRO A 11 -7.21 -5.21 14.15
CA PRO A 11 -8.11 -6.13 14.79
C PRO A 11 -9.10 -6.60 13.72
N LEU A 12 -9.19 -7.92 13.49
CA LEU A 12 -10.13 -8.52 12.56
C LEU A 12 -11.55 -8.03 12.92
N GLY A 13 -12.00 -6.98 12.24
CA GLY A 13 -13.37 -6.53 12.33
C GLY A 13 -14.25 -7.62 11.72
N LEU A 14 -15.35 -7.95 12.38
CA LEU A 14 -16.31 -8.98 11.94
C LEU A 14 -17.04 -8.67 10.62
N ARG A 15 -16.56 -7.69 9.84
CA ARG A 15 -17.16 -7.25 8.58
C ARG A 15 -16.49 -8.03 7.43
N GLY A 16 -17.29 -8.49 6.48
CA GLY A 16 -16.81 -9.09 5.22
C GLY A 16 -16.45 -10.58 5.28
N CYS A 17 -15.75 -11.06 6.31
CA CYS A 17 -15.20 -12.42 6.35
C CYS A 17 -16.19 -13.52 6.80
N ARG A 18 -17.35 -13.62 6.16
CA ARG A 18 -18.20 -14.81 6.28
C ARG A 18 -18.32 -15.48 4.92
N ALA A 19 -17.56 -16.57 4.78
CA ALA A 19 -17.76 -17.57 3.76
C ALA A 19 -19.21 -18.05 3.73
N SER A 20 -19.70 -18.44 2.55
CA SER A 20 -20.98 -19.16 2.45
C SER A 20 -20.89 -20.45 3.29
N PRO A 21 -21.91 -20.82 4.08
CA PRO A 21 -21.82 -21.96 4.98
C PRO A 21 -21.76 -23.27 4.17
N THR A 22 -20.55 -23.68 3.78
CA THR A 22 -20.28 -25.05 3.40
C THR A 22 -20.38 -25.88 4.68
N LEU A 23 -21.25 -26.90 4.69
CA LEU A 23 -21.48 -27.80 5.82
C LEU A 23 -20.15 -28.44 6.29
N VAL A 24 -19.55 -27.87 7.33
CA VAL A 24 -18.46 -28.50 8.07
C VAL A 24 -19.06 -29.07 9.37
N PRO A 25 -18.84 -30.35 9.72
CA PRO A 25 -19.38 -30.93 10.94
C PRO A 25 -18.86 -30.17 12.17
N SER A 26 -19.79 -29.86 13.07
CA SER A 26 -19.58 -29.09 14.30
C SER A 26 -18.38 -29.58 15.11
N PHE A 27 -17.26 -28.86 15.02
CA PHE A 27 -16.17 -29.00 15.98
C PHE A 27 -16.38 -27.98 17.10
N VAL A 28 -16.82 -28.45 18.26
CA VAL A 28 -16.95 -27.65 19.48
C VAL A 28 -15.57 -27.53 20.13
N PRO A 29 -14.95 -26.34 20.23
CA PRO A 29 -13.71 -26.21 20.97
C PRO A 29 -14.02 -26.09 22.47
N SER A 30 -13.38 -26.94 23.25
CA SER A 30 -13.38 -26.91 24.71
C SER A 30 -12.74 -25.61 25.24
N ARG A 31 -13.42 -24.96 26.18
CA ARG A 31 -12.92 -23.81 26.97
C ARG A 31 -11.58 -24.12 27.64
N PRO A 32 -10.58 -23.23 27.57
CA PRO A 32 -9.57 -23.12 28.60
C PRO A 32 -9.99 -22.08 29.65
N SER A 33 -9.93 -22.51 30.89
CA SER A 33 -10.09 -21.75 32.13
C SER A 33 -8.86 -20.88 32.45
N GLY A 34 -9.09 -19.63 32.91
CA GLY A 34 -8.14 -18.90 33.76
C GLY A 34 -7.93 -17.42 33.38
N PRO A 35 -8.01 -16.48 34.34
CA PRO A 35 -7.85 -15.05 34.07
C PRO A 35 -6.37 -14.68 33.97
N LYS A 36 -5.96 -14.08 32.85
CA LYS A 36 -4.66 -13.40 32.74
C LYS A 36 -4.80 -11.96 33.20
N GLN A 37 -3.99 -11.58 34.18
CA GLN A 37 -3.91 -10.25 34.77
C GLN A 37 -3.68 -9.16 33.70
N LEU A 38 -4.38 -8.04 33.87
CA LEU A 38 -4.16 -6.79 33.13
C LEU A 38 -2.73 -6.25 33.37
N PRO A 39 -1.99 -5.84 32.33
CA PRO A 39 -0.75 -5.10 32.53
C PRO A 39 -1.03 -3.68 33.08
N LYS A 40 -0.17 -3.24 34.00
CA LYS A 40 -0.19 -1.93 34.66
C LYS A 40 -0.01 -0.76 33.67
N PRO A 41 -0.56 0.43 33.97
CA PRO A 41 -0.36 1.61 33.14
C PRO A 41 1.11 2.10 33.15
N LEU A 42 1.58 2.56 32.00
CA LEU A 42 2.89 3.18 31.79
C LEU A 42 2.98 4.58 32.45
N PRO A 43 4.18 5.03 32.87
CA PRO A 43 4.38 6.34 33.47
C PRO A 43 4.33 7.48 32.44
N SER A 44 3.90 8.64 32.94
CA SER A 44 3.75 9.93 32.26
C SER A 44 5.02 10.47 31.60
N SER A 45 4.86 11.05 30.41
CA SER A 45 5.88 11.74 29.60
C SER A 45 6.69 12.79 30.37
N PRO A 46 7.99 12.98 30.05
CA PRO A 46 8.76 14.11 30.52
C PRO A 46 8.51 15.37 29.66
N ASN A 47 8.30 16.50 30.36
CA ASN A 47 8.22 17.85 29.81
C ASN A 47 9.53 18.24 29.09
N TRP A 48 9.44 18.55 27.80
CA TRP A 48 10.53 19.18 27.04
C TRP A 48 10.34 20.70 27.03
N PRO A 49 11.35 21.52 27.41
CA PRO A 49 11.25 22.97 27.23
C PRO A 49 11.52 23.34 25.77
N LEU A 50 10.56 24.03 25.15
CA LEU A 50 10.72 24.71 23.87
C LEU A 50 11.82 25.77 23.99
N ARG A 51 12.97 25.53 23.35
CA ARG A 51 14.03 26.52 23.19
C ARG A 51 14.02 26.97 21.73
N LEU A 52 13.49 28.17 21.49
CA LEU A 52 13.54 28.83 20.18
C LEU A 52 15.00 29.24 19.88
N PRO A 53 15.54 28.95 18.70
CA PRO A 53 16.83 29.50 18.29
C PRO A 53 16.68 30.97 17.85
N SER A 54 17.48 31.83 18.47
CA SER A 54 17.68 33.23 18.11
C SER A 54 18.35 33.37 16.74
N SER A 55 17.85 34.31 15.93
CA SER A 55 18.38 34.70 14.63
C SER A 55 19.86 35.13 14.68
N PRO A 56 20.70 34.79 13.68
CA PRO A 56 22.05 35.31 13.58
C PRO A 56 22.07 36.74 13.00
N PRO A 57 23.06 37.58 13.37
CA PRO A 57 23.19 38.94 12.85
C PRO A 57 23.73 38.97 11.41
N SER A 58 23.14 39.86 10.62
CA SER A 58 23.59 40.29 9.29
C SER A 58 25.00 40.87 9.34
N ARG A 59 25.95 40.25 8.62
CA ARG A 59 27.23 40.88 8.25
C ARG A 59 27.28 41.02 6.73
N SER A 60 27.35 42.27 6.27
CA SER A 60 27.70 42.62 4.90
C SER A 60 29.16 42.25 4.62
N PRO A 61 29.48 41.65 3.46
CA PRO A 61 30.86 41.40 3.09
C PRO A 61 31.48 42.64 2.44
N THR A 62 32.51 43.18 3.05
CA THR A 62 33.48 44.08 2.41
C THR A 62 34.37 43.23 1.49
N LEU A 63 34.36 43.52 0.20
CA LEU A 63 35.27 42.92 -0.78
C LEU A 63 36.68 43.50 -0.59
N PRO A 64 37.73 42.67 -0.48
CA PRO A 64 39.07 43.12 -0.80
C PRO A 64 39.23 43.13 -2.33
N ASP A 65 39.49 44.31 -2.85
CA ASP A 65 40.20 44.51 -4.10
C ASP A 65 41.63 43.98 -3.92
N VAL A 66 42.17 43.21 -4.87
CA VAL A 66 43.61 43.10 -5.21
C VAL A 66 43.93 41.88 -6.11
N ALA A 67 44.54 42.24 -7.24
CA ALA A 67 45.52 41.54 -8.07
C ALA A 67 45.13 40.30 -8.87
N LEU A 68 44.88 40.55 -10.16
CA LEU A 68 45.15 39.65 -11.26
C LEU A 68 46.62 39.16 -11.22
N GLN A 69 46.81 37.88 -10.87
CA GLN A 69 48.05 37.16 -11.15
C GLN A 69 47.84 36.24 -12.35
N SER A 70 48.63 36.45 -13.39
CA SER A 70 48.69 35.60 -14.59
C SER A 70 49.23 34.21 -14.26
N PRO A 71 48.58 33.11 -14.70
CA PRO A 71 49.08 31.76 -14.48
C PRO A 71 50.27 31.44 -15.40
N SER A 72 51.32 30.86 -14.81
CA SER A 72 52.49 30.35 -15.52
C SER A 72 52.19 29.02 -16.25
N PRO A 73 52.79 28.75 -17.44
CA PRO A 73 52.40 27.64 -18.30
C PRO A 73 53.20 26.36 -18.03
N ARG A 74 53.27 25.89 -16.78
CA ARG A 74 54.05 24.66 -16.44
C ARG A 74 53.34 23.61 -15.57
N THR A 75 52.05 23.75 -15.29
CA THR A 75 51.28 22.82 -14.43
C THR A 75 50.09 22.15 -15.13
N GLY A 76 50.10 22.10 -16.47
CA GLY A 76 48.98 21.59 -17.26
C GLY A 76 48.82 20.07 -17.30
N VAL A 77 49.88 19.29 -17.07
CA VAL A 77 49.81 17.81 -17.23
C VAL A 77 49.28 17.12 -15.97
N VAL A 78 49.77 17.50 -14.79
CA VAL A 78 49.36 16.88 -13.51
C VAL A 78 47.91 17.22 -13.17
N ARG A 79 47.45 18.44 -13.48
CA ARG A 79 46.07 18.88 -13.26
C ARG A 79 45.07 18.21 -14.22
N ARG A 80 45.51 17.82 -15.42
CA ARG A 80 44.70 17.05 -16.38
C ARG A 80 44.54 15.59 -15.97
N LEU A 81 45.58 14.97 -15.41
CA LEU A 81 45.52 13.58 -14.93
C LEU A 81 44.62 13.44 -13.69
N LEU A 82 44.66 14.40 -12.76
CA LEU A 82 43.75 14.43 -11.60
C LEU A 82 42.28 14.69 -12.00
N ALA A 83 42.04 15.56 -12.98
CA ALA A 83 40.68 15.81 -13.48
C ALA A 83 40.07 14.57 -14.15
N VAL A 84 40.85 13.81 -14.92
CA VAL A 84 40.40 12.55 -15.54
C VAL A 84 40.13 11.46 -14.49
N ALA A 85 40.96 11.37 -13.44
CA ALA A 85 40.75 10.43 -12.34
C ALA A 85 39.49 10.73 -11.51
N VAL A 86 39.17 12.01 -11.27
CA VAL A 86 37.93 12.42 -10.58
C VAL A 86 36.69 12.21 -11.45
N LEU A 87 36.79 12.44 -12.76
CA LEU A 87 35.68 12.18 -13.70
C LEU A 87 35.38 10.68 -13.85
N SER A 88 36.42 9.83 -13.79
CA SER A 88 36.27 8.37 -13.84
C SER A 88 35.77 7.77 -12.52
N LEU A 89 36.05 8.39 -11.37
CA LEU A 89 35.40 8.03 -10.09
C LEU A 89 33.92 8.44 -10.04
N LEU A 90 33.54 9.57 -10.63
CA LEU A 90 32.14 10.03 -10.67
C LEU A 90 31.27 9.20 -11.62
N ALA A 91 31.83 8.65 -12.70
CA ALA A 91 31.11 7.77 -13.62
C ALA A 91 30.81 6.38 -13.02
N ALA A 92 31.60 5.93 -12.03
CA ALA A 92 31.38 4.65 -11.35
C ALA A 92 30.28 4.71 -10.26
N ALA A 93 29.77 5.90 -9.93
CA ALA A 93 28.70 6.10 -8.95
C ALA A 93 27.29 6.08 -9.56
N CYS A 94 27.16 5.91 -10.88
CA CYS A 94 25.89 5.55 -11.51
C CYS A 94 25.60 4.05 -11.28
N THR A 95 25.41 3.66 -10.02
CA THR A 95 24.73 2.41 -9.71
C THR A 95 23.30 2.58 -10.18
N VAL A 96 22.96 1.94 -11.30
CA VAL A 96 21.59 1.77 -11.77
C VAL A 96 20.83 1.07 -10.64
N SER A 97 20.05 1.83 -9.87
CA SER A 97 19.00 1.26 -9.04
C SER A 97 17.98 0.67 -10.00
N VAL A 98 18.15 -0.62 -10.30
CA VAL A 98 17.09 -1.40 -10.89
C VAL A 98 16.00 -1.45 -9.81
N ALA A 99 14.96 -0.65 -9.98
CA ALA A 99 13.77 -0.77 -9.15
C ALA A 99 13.31 -2.23 -9.27
N SER A 100 13.29 -2.95 -8.15
CA SER A 100 12.66 -4.26 -8.09
C SER A 100 11.20 -4.07 -8.44
N VAL A 101 10.83 -4.41 -9.67
CA VAL A 101 9.44 -4.73 -10.00
C VAL A 101 9.08 -5.87 -9.06
N ALA A 102 8.11 -5.65 -8.18
CA ALA A 102 7.60 -6.71 -7.33
C ALA A 102 7.14 -7.85 -8.24
N THR A 103 7.91 -8.94 -8.27
CA THR A 103 7.59 -10.11 -9.09
C THR A 103 6.32 -10.72 -8.54
N VAL A 104 5.21 -10.48 -9.24
CA VAL A 104 3.94 -11.16 -9.01
C VAL A 104 4.19 -12.67 -9.16
N PRO A 105 3.65 -13.53 -8.27
CA PRO A 105 3.82 -14.97 -8.42
C PRO A 105 3.24 -15.47 -9.75
N ASP A 106 3.89 -16.47 -10.33
CA ASP A 106 3.60 -17.09 -11.65
C ASP A 106 2.14 -17.56 -11.85
N ARG A 107 1.32 -17.59 -10.79
CA ARG A 107 -0.11 -17.94 -10.85
C ARG A 107 -1.01 -16.88 -11.48
N GLU A 108 -0.51 -15.66 -11.61
CA GLU A 108 -1.28 -14.50 -12.06
C GLU A 108 -1.10 -14.23 -13.56
N HIS A 109 -0.21 -14.96 -14.24
CA HIS A 109 0.00 -14.85 -15.67
C HIS A 109 -0.94 -15.81 -16.39
N GLY A 110 -2.04 -15.27 -16.88
CA GLY A 110 -3.03 -16.03 -17.66
C GLY A 110 -3.72 -15.15 -18.68
N GLU A 111 -4.29 -15.79 -19.70
CA GLU A 111 -5.14 -15.11 -20.67
C GLU A 111 -6.31 -14.40 -19.95
N PRO A 112 -6.74 -13.22 -20.43
CA PRO A 112 -7.89 -12.55 -19.86
C PRO A 112 -9.11 -13.47 -19.85
N ASN A 113 -9.83 -13.49 -18.73
CA ASN A 113 -10.98 -14.37 -18.51
C ASN A 113 -12.23 -13.63 -18.01
N ALA A 114 -12.21 -12.30 -18.11
CA ALA A 114 -13.32 -11.41 -17.81
C ALA A 114 -13.09 -10.00 -18.39
N ILE A 115 -14.19 -9.28 -18.60
CA ILE A 115 -14.18 -7.88 -19.05
C ILE A 115 -14.88 -7.03 -18.00
N VAL A 116 -14.24 -5.96 -17.54
CA VAL A 116 -14.84 -5.04 -16.56
C VAL A 116 -16.00 -4.27 -17.19
N GLU A 117 -17.17 -4.35 -16.57
CA GLU A 117 -18.33 -3.54 -16.99
C GLU A 117 -18.46 -2.25 -16.19
N ARG A 118 -18.25 -2.32 -14.87
CA ARG A 118 -18.22 -1.16 -13.97
C ARG A 118 -17.56 -1.49 -12.63
N VAL A 119 -17.08 -0.44 -11.96
CA VAL A 119 -16.71 -0.47 -10.54
C VAL A 119 -17.93 -0.10 -9.71
N VAL A 120 -18.18 -0.83 -8.61
CA VAL A 120 -19.31 -0.60 -7.70
C VAL A 120 -18.86 0.16 -6.46
N ASP A 121 -17.75 -0.27 -5.87
CA ASP A 121 -17.07 0.36 -4.73
C ASP A 121 -15.56 0.08 -4.86
N GLY A 122 -14.74 0.63 -3.97
CA GLY A 122 -13.27 0.53 -4.01
C GLY A 122 -12.70 -0.91 -3.95
N ASP A 123 -13.52 -1.92 -3.66
CA ASP A 123 -13.12 -3.33 -3.60
C ASP A 123 -14.07 -4.28 -4.34
N THR A 124 -15.02 -3.73 -5.10
CA THR A 124 -16.08 -4.52 -5.75
C THR A 124 -16.28 -4.06 -7.18
N ILE A 125 -16.14 -4.99 -8.13
CA ILE A 125 -16.35 -4.75 -9.56
C ILE A 125 -17.48 -5.64 -10.10
N VAL A 126 -18.04 -5.24 -11.24
CA VAL A 126 -18.90 -6.10 -12.06
C VAL A 126 -18.16 -6.40 -13.35
N VAL A 127 -18.14 -7.67 -13.72
CA VAL A 127 -17.48 -8.17 -14.91
C VAL A 127 -18.44 -8.99 -15.78
N ASP A 128 -18.18 -9.02 -17.07
CA ASP A 128 -18.72 -9.98 -18.02
C ASP A 128 -17.76 -11.17 -18.14
N ILE A 129 -18.30 -12.38 -17.99
CA ILE A 129 -17.61 -13.65 -18.14
C ILE A 129 -18.44 -14.50 -19.10
N ASP A 130 -17.96 -14.67 -20.32
CA ASP A 130 -18.62 -15.46 -21.37
C ASP A 130 -20.11 -15.08 -21.56
N GLY A 131 -20.43 -13.78 -21.47
CA GLY A 131 -21.78 -13.23 -21.60
C GLY A 131 -22.58 -13.18 -20.30
N ASN A 132 -22.01 -13.63 -19.17
CA ASN A 132 -22.65 -13.61 -17.86
C ASN A 132 -22.09 -12.50 -16.97
N ARG A 133 -22.99 -11.69 -16.43
CA ARG A 133 -22.64 -10.60 -15.52
C ARG A 133 -22.46 -11.13 -14.09
N GLU A 134 -21.26 -10.97 -13.54
CA GLU A 134 -20.93 -11.40 -12.18
C GLU A 134 -20.37 -10.25 -11.34
N ARG A 135 -20.67 -10.26 -10.04
CA ARG A 135 -20.06 -9.34 -9.07
C ARG A 135 -18.82 -10.01 -8.49
N VAL A 136 -17.68 -9.33 -8.54
CA VAL A 136 -16.42 -9.81 -7.98
C VAL A 136 -16.04 -8.93 -6.79
N ARG A 137 -15.81 -9.55 -5.63
CA ARG A 137 -15.22 -8.93 -4.44
C ARG A 137 -13.73 -9.23 -4.45
N LEU A 138 -12.92 -8.17 -4.41
CA LEU A 138 -11.47 -8.28 -4.43
C LEU A 138 -10.98 -8.88 -3.10
N LEU A 139 -10.26 -10.01 -3.17
CA LEU A 139 -9.79 -10.75 -2.00
C LEU A 139 -8.66 -10.06 -1.22
N GLY A 140 -8.70 -10.15 0.11
CA GLY A 140 -7.59 -9.74 0.97
C GLY A 140 -7.47 -8.23 1.21
N ILE A 141 -8.35 -7.41 0.61
CA ILE A 141 -8.42 -5.96 0.80
C ILE A 141 -9.83 -5.52 1.15
N ASP A 142 -9.95 -4.34 1.73
CA ASP A 142 -11.20 -3.67 2.10
C ASP A 142 -11.00 -2.17 1.92
N THR A 143 -11.94 -1.51 1.24
CA THR A 143 -11.89 -0.07 1.02
C THR A 143 -12.82 0.66 1.97
N PRO A 144 -12.54 1.93 2.31
CA PRO A 144 -13.52 2.74 3.02
C PRO A 144 -14.82 2.86 2.19
N GLU A 145 -15.96 2.62 2.82
CA GLU A 145 -17.24 2.54 2.13
C GLU A 145 -17.78 3.92 1.74
N SER A 146 -18.21 4.03 0.49
CA SER A 146 -18.74 5.28 -0.08
C SER A 146 -20.26 5.32 -0.20
N VAL A 147 -20.93 4.15 -0.31
CA VAL A 147 -22.35 4.06 -0.70
C VAL A 147 -23.22 3.21 0.24
N ALA A 148 -22.80 3.02 1.49
CA ALA A 148 -23.54 2.20 2.44
C ALA A 148 -24.88 2.85 2.88
N VAL A 149 -26.00 2.21 2.55
CA VAL A 149 -27.37 2.73 2.81
C VAL A 149 -27.63 3.10 4.28
N ASN A 150 -27.06 2.35 5.22
CA ASN A 150 -27.35 2.48 6.66
C ASN A 150 -26.14 2.95 7.47
N ARG A 151 -25.12 3.52 6.84
CA ARG A 151 -23.90 3.99 7.51
C ARG A 151 -23.44 5.32 6.91
N PRO A 152 -22.80 6.19 7.70
CA PRO A 152 -22.10 7.35 7.14
C PRO A 152 -21.04 6.89 6.13
N GLU A 153 -20.78 7.74 5.13
CA GLU A 153 -19.62 7.62 4.25
C GLU A 153 -18.35 7.56 5.09
N GLN A 154 -17.39 6.73 4.69
CA GLN A 154 -16.10 6.65 5.36
C GLN A 154 -15.10 7.56 4.66
N CYS A 155 -14.19 8.13 5.46
CA CYS A 155 -13.08 8.93 4.99
C CYS A 155 -12.28 8.15 3.93
N TYR A 156 -12.00 8.80 2.80
CA TYR A 156 -11.32 8.23 1.64
C TYR A 156 -12.15 7.27 0.76
N GLY A 157 -13.43 7.03 1.07
CA GLY A 157 -14.20 6.02 0.33
C GLY A 157 -14.49 6.39 -1.13
N ARG A 158 -14.83 7.65 -1.40
CA ARG A 158 -15.02 8.13 -2.77
C ARG A 158 -13.72 8.17 -3.56
N GLU A 159 -12.62 8.53 -2.90
CA GLU A 159 -11.28 8.51 -3.47
C GLU A 159 -10.88 7.09 -3.89
N SER A 160 -11.10 6.10 -3.03
CA SER A 160 -10.85 4.68 -3.33
C SER A 160 -11.67 4.15 -4.50
N THR A 161 -12.97 4.44 -4.52
CA THR A 161 -13.85 4.04 -5.64
C THR A 161 -13.43 4.70 -6.95
N THR A 162 -13.14 6.00 -6.92
CA THR A 162 -12.72 6.76 -8.10
C THR A 162 -11.39 6.24 -8.62
N TYR A 163 -10.46 5.92 -7.73
CA TYR A 163 -9.17 5.39 -8.10
C TYR A 163 -9.28 4.01 -8.77
N LEU A 164 -10.04 3.09 -8.19
CA LEU A 164 -10.27 1.78 -8.81
C LEU A 164 -10.97 1.90 -10.17
N ALA A 165 -11.93 2.82 -10.31
CA ALA A 165 -12.60 3.08 -11.58
C ALA A 165 -11.66 3.65 -12.66
N ALA A 166 -10.67 4.45 -12.27
CA ALA A 166 -9.63 4.94 -13.17
C ALA A 166 -8.61 3.83 -13.53
N LEU A 167 -8.34 2.91 -12.60
CA LEU A 167 -7.44 1.78 -12.80
C LEU A 167 -8.06 0.69 -13.69
N LEU A 168 -9.36 0.45 -13.53
CA LEU A 168 -10.14 -0.56 -14.25
C LEU A 168 -11.35 0.09 -14.94
N PRO A 169 -11.14 0.93 -15.96
CA PRO A 169 -12.25 1.50 -16.73
C PRO A 169 -13.08 0.41 -17.40
N LYS A 170 -14.33 0.74 -17.74
CA LYS A 170 -15.21 -0.17 -18.50
C LYS A 170 -14.50 -0.65 -19.79
N GLY A 171 -14.58 -1.95 -20.05
CA GLY A 171 -13.93 -2.61 -21.17
C GLY A 171 -12.53 -3.13 -20.86
N THR A 172 -12.02 -2.91 -19.64
CA THR A 172 -10.72 -3.45 -19.24
C THR A 172 -10.79 -4.98 -19.20
N GLU A 173 -9.91 -5.63 -19.95
CA GLU A 173 -9.67 -7.07 -19.88
C GLU A 173 -8.87 -7.40 -18.63
N VAL A 174 -9.35 -8.38 -17.88
CA VAL A 174 -8.71 -8.82 -16.64
C VAL A 174 -8.60 -10.34 -16.57
N THR A 175 -7.54 -10.79 -15.92
CA THR A 175 -7.37 -12.18 -15.50
C THR A 175 -7.78 -12.28 -14.04
N ARG A 176 -8.75 -13.14 -13.75
CA ARG A 176 -9.19 -13.44 -12.39
C ARG A 176 -8.54 -14.74 -11.92
N VAL A 177 -8.03 -14.73 -10.69
CA VAL A 177 -7.42 -15.89 -10.03
C VAL A 177 -8.15 -16.16 -8.72
N HIS A 178 -8.66 -17.37 -8.56
CA HIS A 178 -9.37 -17.78 -7.34
C HIS A 178 -8.40 -18.31 -6.27
N ASP A 179 -8.81 -18.17 -5.01
CA ASP A 179 -8.19 -18.85 -3.88
C ASP A 179 -9.06 -20.07 -3.49
N ILE A 180 -8.93 -20.58 -2.26
CA ILE A 180 -9.62 -21.79 -1.78
C ILE A 180 -11.16 -21.72 -1.95
N GLU A 181 -11.79 -20.62 -1.52
CA GLU A 181 -13.22 -20.38 -1.69
C GLU A 181 -13.49 -19.39 -2.81
N SER A 182 -14.43 -19.74 -3.69
CA SER A 182 -14.76 -18.96 -4.88
C SER A 182 -15.91 -17.98 -4.71
N ARG A 183 -16.71 -18.09 -3.64
CA ARG A 183 -17.88 -17.23 -3.37
C ARG A 183 -18.06 -16.91 -1.89
N ASP A 184 -18.57 -15.71 -1.61
CA ASP A 184 -18.97 -15.32 -0.25
C ASP A 184 -20.46 -15.61 0.03
N GLN A 185 -20.90 -15.32 1.27
CA GLN A 185 -22.30 -15.47 1.69
C GLN A 185 -23.31 -14.57 0.94
N TYR A 186 -22.83 -13.58 0.17
CA TYR A 186 -23.66 -12.69 -0.63
C TYR A 186 -23.67 -13.10 -2.12
N ASP A 187 -23.17 -14.30 -2.42
CA ASP A 187 -23.06 -14.85 -3.77
C ASP A 187 -22.16 -14.03 -4.72
N ARG A 188 -21.22 -13.25 -4.17
CA ARG A 188 -20.20 -12.56 -4.98
C ARG A 188 -19.04 -13.52 -5.25
N LEU A 189 -18.50 -13.48 -6.46
CA LEU A 189 -17.25 -14.15 -6.79
C LEU A 189 -16.10 -13.55 -5.97
N LEU A 190 -15.27 -14.42 -5.42
CA LEU A 190 -14.05 -14.09 -4.70
C LEU A 190 -12.85 -14.35 -5.61
N ALA A 191 -12.09 -13.30 -5.92
CA ALA A 191 -10.92 -13.42 -6.78
C ALA A 191 -9.85 -12.37 -6.48
N TYR A 192 -8.63 -12.72 -6.87
CA TYR A 192 -7.57 -11.80 -7.24
C TYR A 192 -7.75 -11.40 -8.72
N VAL A 193 -7.30 -10.20 -9.07
CA VAL A 193 -7.55 -9.54 -10.37
C VAL A 193 -6.26 -8.90 -10.86
N VAL A 194 -5.91 -9.24 -12.10
CA VAL A 194 -4.75 -8.73 -12.83
C VAL A 194 -5.27 -8.03 -14.07
N ARG A 195 -4.84 -6.80 -14.31
CA ARG A 195 -5.15 -6.09 -15.56
C ARG A 195 -4.30 -6.63 -16.68
N SER A 196 -4.93 -7.16 -17.73
CA SER A 196 -4.20 -7.96 -18.72
C SER A 196 -3.30 -7.12 -19.64
N SER A 197 -3.65 -5.85 -19.88
CA SER A 197 -2.90 -4.95 -20.80
C SER A 197 -1.44 -4.74 -20.44
N ASP A 198 -1.12 -4.78 -19.13
CA ASP A 198 0.20 -4.49 -18.59
C ASP A 198 0.58 -5.44 -17.44
N GLN A 199 -0.20 -6.50 -17.23
CA GLN A 199 -0.04 -7.46 -16.12
C GLN A 199 -0.02 -6.78 -14.75
N LEU A 200 -0.73 -5.66 -14.59
CA LEU A 200 -0.79 -4.96 -13.32
C LEU A 200 -1.60 -5.77 -12.31
N PHE A 201 -0.94 -6.17 -11.23
CA PHE A 201 -1.60 -6.74 -10.08
C PHE A 201 -2.25 -5.63 -9.24
N VAL A 202 -3.57 -5.50 -9.35
CA VAL A 202 -4.36 -4.37 -8.85
C VAL A 202 -4.19 -4.13 -7.34
N TYR A 203 -3.95 -5.17 -6.57
CA TYR A 203 -3.95 -5.17 -5.11
C TYR A 203 -2.75 -4.41 -4.53
N LEU A 204 -1.56 -4.63 -5.11
CA LEU A 204 -0.36 -3.92 -4.67
C LEU A 204 -0.49 -2.43 -4.95
N ASP A 205 -0.97 -2.04 -6.12
CA ASP A 205 -1.13 -0.63 -6.47
C ASP A 205 -2.15 0.07 -5.53
N LEU A 206 -3.24 -0.60 -5.16
CA LEU A 206 -4.22 -0.09 -4.18
C LEU A 206 -3.62 0.06 -2.77
N LEU A 207 -2.82 -0.90 -2.32
CA LEU A 207 -2.24 -0.91 -0.96
C LEU A 207 -1.07 0.06 -0.83
N GLU A 208 -0.14 0.06 -1.79
CA GLU A 208 1.03 0.96 -1.81
C GLU A 208 0.62 2.44 -1.89
N ARG A 209 -0.46 2.73 -2.63
CA ARG A 209 -1.04 4.08 -2.72
C ARG A 209 -2.09 4.37 -1.65
N SER A 210 -2.34 3.41 -0.76
CA SER A 210 -3.23 3.54 0.39
C SER A 210 -4.66 3.97 0.03
N TYR A 211 -5.23 3.32 -0.99
CA TYR A 211 -6.67 3.38 -1.31
C TYR A 211 -7.44 2.21 -0.68
N ALA A 212 -6.76 1.18 -0.19
CA ALA A 212 -7.36 0.07 0.52
C ALA A 212 -6.59 -0.25 1.80
N GLY A 213 -7.25 -0.91 2.74
CA GLY A 213 -6.61 -1.59 3.86
C GLY A 213 -6.68 -3.10 3.69
N VAL A 214 -5.80 -3.84 4.35
CA VAL A 214 -5.76 -5.31 4.30
C VAL A 214 -6.94 -5.87 5.09
N MET A 215 -7.63 -6.85 4.51
CA MET A 215 -8.66 -7.63 5.20
C MET A 215 -8.62 -9.07 4.72
N ILE A 216 -7.91 -9.91 5.47
CA ILE A 216 -7.78 -11.32 5.12
C ILE A 216 -8.92 -12.13 5.73
N CYS A 217 -9.63 -12.86 4.87
CA CYS A 217 -10.73 -13.73 5.23
C CYS A 217 -10.32 -15.19 4.97
N GLU A 218 -10.06 -15.95 6.03
CA GLU A 218 -9.75 -17.38 5.89
C GLU A 218 -10.93 -18.14 5.25
N PRO A 219 -10.67 -19.18 4.43
CA PRO A 219 -9.35 -19.75 4.11
C PRO A 219 -8.59 -19.03 2.98
N ASN A 220 -9.12 -17.93 2.45
CA ASN A 220 -8.52 -17.19 1.34
C ASN A 220 -7.45 -16.21 1.84
N SER A 221 -6.23 -16.71 2.00
CA SER A 221 -5.12 -15.96 2.59
C SER A 221 -3.83 -16.02 1.77
N PHE A 222 -3.89 -16.43 0.50
CA PHE A 222 -2.67 -16.73 -0.28
C PHE A 222 -1.67 -15.56 -0.30
N TYR A 223 -2.14 -14.33 -0.51
CA TYR A 223 -1.30 -13.11 -0.56
C TYR A 223 -1.13 -12.36 0.77
N ARG A 224 -1.55 -12.96 1.90
CA ARG A 224 -1.55 -12.30 3.22
C ARG A 224 -0.29 -11.49 3.49
N ARG A 225 0.89 -12.12 3.42
CA ARG A 225 2.16 -11.48 3.76
C ARG A 225 2.48 -10.31 2.83
N LEU A 226 2.29 -10.51 1.53
CA LEU A 226 2.54 -9.48 0.52
C LEU A 226 1.67 -8.24 0.78
N PHE A 227 0.39 -8.45 1.12
CA PHE A 227 -0.53 -7.36 1.41
C PHE A 227 -0.21 -6.66 2.73
N GLU A 228 0.06 -7.41 3.79
CA GLU A 228 0.45 -6.88 5.09
C GLU A 228 1.75 -6.05 4.98
N ASP A 229 2.73 -6.49 4.20
CA ASP A 229 3.98 -5.74 3.99
C ASP A 229 3.72 -4.42 3.24
N ALA A 230 2.95 -4.45 2.14
CA ALA A 230 2.61 -3.24 1.36
C ALA A 230 1.83 -2.21 2.19
N GLU A 231 0.86 -2.67 3.00
CA GLU A 231 0.10 -1.80 3.90
C GLU A 231 0.98 -1.17 4.98
N ASN A 232 1.88 -1.95 5.59
CA ASN A 232 2.79 -1.43 6.61
C ASN A 232 3.75 -0.38 6.04
N ASP A 233 4.22 -0.53 4.81
CA ASP A 233 5.03 0.47 4.13
C ASP A 233 4.24 1.77 3.89
N ALA A 234 3.02 1.66 3.36
CA ALA A 234 2.16 2.81 3.13
C ALA A 234 1.76 3.52 4.44
N PHE A 235 1.49 2.75 5.50
CA PHE A 235 1.19 3.26 6.84
C PHE A 235 2.35 4.07 7.41
N ARG A 236 3.58 3.50 7.39
CA ARG A 236 4.78 4.18 7.90
C ARG A 236 5.11 5.45 7.13
N ALA A 237 4.80 5.48 5.84
CA ALA A 237 4.99 6.64 4.99
C ALA A 237 3.84 7.67 5.07
N GLY A 238 2.74 7.36 5.78
CA GLY A 238 1.59 8.26 5.90
C GLY A 238 0.92 8.54 4.55
N ILE A 239 0.87 7.54 3.66
CA ILE A 239 0.30 7.67 2.32
C ILE A 239 -1.23 7.56 2.39
N GLY A 240 -1.94 8.24 1.48
CA GLY A 240 -3.38 8.08 1.25
C GLY A 240 -4.23 8.08 2.53
N LEU A 241 -5.07 7.06 2.72
CA LEU A 241 -5.96 6.97 3.88
C LEU A 241 -5.21 6.96 5.22
N TRP A 242 -3.95 6.53 5.27
CA TRP A 242 -3.16 6.58 6.51
C TRP A 242 -2.78 8.00 6.89
N GLY A 243 -2.42 8.83 5.90
CA GLY A 243 -2.06 10.24 6.12
C GLY A 243 -3.27 11.16 6.32
N VAL A 244 -4.38 10.85 5.65
CA VAL A 244 -5.58 11.70 5.64
C VAL A 244 -6.55 11.32 6.77
N CYS A 245 -6.78 10.02 6.97
CA CYS A 245 -7.83 9.52 7.85
C CYS A 245 -7.28 8.85 9.13
N SER A 246 -5.96 8.65 9.25
CA SER A 246 -5.33 7.82 10.29
C SER A 246 -5.70 6.33 10.22
N GLY A 247 -6.29 5.87 9.11
CA GLY A 247 -6.61 4.48 8.84
C GLY A 247 -7.94 4.25 8.14
N PRO A 248 -8.25 2.98 7.82
CA PRO A 248 -9.48 2.62 7.14
C PRO A 248 -10.67 2.66 8.10
N ASP A 249 -11.88 2.59 7.57
CA ASP A 249 -13.15 2.55 8.30
C ASP A 249 -13.57 3.82 9.07
N VAL A 250 -12.82 4.92 8.98
CA VAL A 250 -13.11 6.15 9.74
C VAL A 250 -14.37 6.84 9.20
N PRO A 251 -15.48 6.92 9.98
CA PRO A 251 -16.70 7.56 9.52
C PRO A 251 -16.54 9.07 9.31
N LEU A 252 -17.18 9.63 8.28
CA LEU A 252 -17.42 11.05 8.12
C LEU A 252 -18.76 11.38 8.81
N GLY A 253 -18.72 11.76 10.09
CA GLY A 253 -19.91 12.07 10.89
C GLY A 253 -19.60 12.47 12.32
#